data_AF-A0A933TRE7-F1
#
_entry.id   AF-A0A933TRE7-F1
#
_cell.length_a   1.000
_cell.length_b   1.000
_cell.length_c   1.000
_cell.angle_alpha   90.00
_cell.angle_beta   90.00
_cell.angle_gamma   90.00
#
_symmetry.space_group_name_H-M   'P 1'
#
loop_
_entity.id
_entity.type
_entity.pdbx_description
1 polymer ?
#
loop_
_entity_poly.entity_id
_entity_poly.type
_entity_poly.pdbx_seq_one_letter_code
_entity_poly.pdbx_strand_id
1 'polypeptide(L)'
;MDAAPALIFFADAATAAAGAFNTAWLAGHWLRGAAPVRRLAAVTLALVNAGIAAQATFAQAMFSAHRFGFSVEPFFGTAPWLAARLPLLAGTLLLSALILRRVR
;
A
#
# COMPACT_ATOMS: atom_id res chain seq x y z
N MET A 1 -1.79 31.94 -2.31
CA MET A 1 -2.57 30.70 -2.12
C MET A 1 -1.65 29.69 -1.48
N ASP A 2 -2.09 28.99 -0.44
CA ASP A 2 -1.29 27.95 0.21
C ASP A 2 -1.20 26.72 -0.70
N ALA A 3 0.02 26.35 -1.10
CA ALA A 3 0.28 25.25 -2.02
C ALA A 3 0.38 23.89 -1.32
N ALA A 4 0.49 23.87 0.01
CA ALA A 4 0.71 22.66 0.77
C ALA A 4 -0.39 21.59 0.57
N PRO A 5 -1.70 21.91 0.54
CA PRO A 5 -2.75 20.92 0.32
C PRO A 5 -2.67 20.24 -1.06
N ALA A 6 -2.33 21.01 -2.10
CA ALA A 6 -2.18 20.50 -3.45
C ALA A 6 -0.97 19.57 -3.58
N LEU A 7 0.13 19.91 -2.90
CA LEU A 7 1.34 19.08 -2.86
C LEU A 7 1.09 17.74 -2.15
N ILE A 8 0.42 17.77 -0.99
CA ILE A 8 0.06 16.54 -0.25
C ILE A 8 -0.85 15.66 -1.10
N PHE A 9 -1.88 16.26 -1.72
CA PHE A 9 -2.78 15.54 -2.62
C PHE A 9 -2.02 14.87 -3.76
N PHE A 10 -1.11 15.58 -4.43
CA PHE A 10 -0.34 15.02 -5.52
C PHE A 10 0.60 13.90 -5.06
N ALA A 11 1.28 14.09 -3.92
CA ALA A 11 2.18 13.10 -3.35
C ALA A 11 1.45 11.79 -3.02
N ASP A 12 0.27 11.87 -2.38
CA ASP A 12 -0.54 10.68 -2.06
C ASP A 12 -1.07 10.00 -3.32
N ALA A 13 -1.55 10.76 -4.30
CA ALA A 13 -2.03 10.21 -5.58
C ALA A 13 -0.91 9.51 -6.36
N ALA A 14 0.27 10.14 -6.46
CA ALA A 14 1.43 9.56 -7.12
C ALA A 14 1.91 8.29 -6.39
N THR A 15 1.92 8.31 -5.06
CA THR A 15 2.28 7.17 -4.23
C THR A 15 1.31 6.00 -4.41
N ALA A 16 0.01 6.28 -4.42
CA ALA A 16 -1.02 5.28 -4.66
C ALA A 16 -0.87 4.64 -6.06
N ALA A 17 -0.68 5.47 -7.09
CA ALA A 17 -0.49 4.99 -8.46
C ALA A 17 0.77 4.14 -8.62
N ALA A 18 1.91 4.61 -8.10
CA ALA A 18 3.18 3.89 -8.17
C ALA A 18 3.13 2.57 -7.39
N GLY A 19 2.57 2.59 -6.17
CA GLY A 19 2.40 1.38 -5.37
C GLY A 19 1.49 0.35 -6.06
N ALA A 20 0.34 0.78 -6.59
CA ALA A 20 -0.57 -0.09 -7.32
C ALA A 20 0.08 -0.71 -8.57
N PHE A 21 0.81 0.10 -9.36
CA PHE A 21 1.56 -0.38 -10.53
C PHE A 21 2.61 -1.42 -10.13
N ASN A 22 3.42 -1.13 -9.12
CA ASN A 22 4.46 -2.05 -8.63
C ASN A 22 3.85 -3.37 -8.13
N THR A 23 2.76 -3.31 -7.37
CA THR A 23 2.02 -4.49 -6.92
C THR A 23 1.53 -5.33 -8.10
N ALA A 24 0.87 -4.71 -9.08
CA ALA A 24 0.35 -5.40 -10.26
C ALA A 24 1.47 -6.05 -11.07
N TRP A 25 2.58 -5.33 -11.28
CA TRP A 25 3.73 -5.85 -12.00
C TRP A 25 4.37 -7.04 -11.27
N LEU A 26 4.59 -6.94 -9.95
CA LEU A 26 5.17 -8.01 -9.14
C LEU A 26 4.25 -9.24 -9.04
N ALA A 27 2.94 -9.02 -8.93
CA ALA A 27 1.95 -10.09 -8.99
C ALA A 27 1.95 -10.78 -10.36
N GLY A 28 2.00 -10.02 -11.46
CA GLY A 28 2.14 -10.57 -12.80
C GLY A 28 3.44 -11.35 -13.00
N HIS A 29 4.55 -10.83 -12.47
CA HIS A 29 5.84 -11.52 -12.49
C HIS A 29 5.80 -12.83 -11.67
N TRP A 30 5.10 -12.85 -10.54
CA TRP A 30 4.86 -14.06 -9.73
C TRP A 30 4.07 -15.12 -10.48
N LEU A 31 2.98 -14.72 -11.16
CA LEU A 31 2.12 -15.62 -11.94
C LEU A 31 2.86 -16.27 -13.11
N ARG A 32 3.90 -15.62 -13.66
CA ARG A 32 4.71 -16.12 -14.78
C ARG A 32 5.79 -17.14 -14.38
N GLY A 33 5.73 -17.70 -13.18
CA GLY A 33 6.56 -18.86 -12.80
C GLY A 33 7.96 -18.51 -12.30
N ALA A 34 8.12 -17.41 -11.56
CA ALA A 34 9.40 -17.04 -10.96
C ALA A 34 9.96 -18.16 -10.04
N ALA A 35 11.28 -18.39 -10.09
CA ALA A 35 11.97 -19.34 -9.20
C ALA A 35 11.59 -19.12 -7.72
N PRO A 36 11.50 -20.16 -6.87
CA PRO A 36 10.87 -20.09 -5.54
C PRO A 36 11.39 -18.96 -4.64
N VAL A 37 12.70 -18.70 -4.65
CA VAL A 37 13.31 -17.62 -3.85
C VAL A 37 12.93 -16.23 -4.38
N ARG A 38 12.86 -16.07 -5.71
CA ARG A 38 12.42 -14.82 -6.37
C ARG A 38 10.91 -14.63 -6.23
N ARG A 39 10.17 -15.73 -6.09
CA ARG A 39 8.72 -15.77 -5.88
C ARG A 39 8.34 -15.16 -4.53
N LEU A 40 9.01 -15.55 -3.45
CA LEU A 40 8.74 -15.02 -2.11
C LEU A 40 9.12 -13.54 -2.02
N ALA A 41 10.28 -13.14 -2.54
CA ALA A 41 10.68 -11.74 -2.59
C ALA A 41 9.69 -10.87 -3.40
N ALA A 42 9.22 -11.36 -4.55
CA ALA A 42 8.22 -10.65 -5.35
C ALA A 42 6.89 -10.47 -4.60
N VAL A 43 6.40 -11.51 -3.90
CA VAL A 43 5.18 -11.44 -3.09
C VAL A 43 5.33 -10.46 -1.93
N THR A 44 6.46 -10.51 -1.21
CA THR A 44 6.74 -9.58 -0.12
C THR A 44 6.72 -8.13 -0.62
N LEU A 45 7.44 -7.84 -1.71
CA LEU A 45 7.46 -6.50 -2.29
C LEU A 45 6.09 -6.08 -2.83
N ALA A 46 5.31 -7.01 -3.39
CA ALA A 46 3.96 -6.72 -3.88
C ALA A 46 3.04 -6.31 -2.74
N LEU A 47 3.10 -7.01 -1.59
CA LEU A 47 2.31 -6.70 -0.40
C LEU A 47 2.71 -5.38 0.25
N VAL A 48 4.01 -5.08 0.33
CA VAL A 48 4.48 -3.78 0.83
C VAL A 48 3.97 -2.64 -0.06
N ASN A 49 4.11 -2.75 -1.38
CA ASN A 49 3.61 -1.74 -2.31
C ASN A 49 2.07 -1.62 -2.26
N ALA A 50 1.36 -2.73 -2.06
CA ALA A 50 -0.10 -2.72 -1.92
C ALA A 50 -0.52 -2.01 -0.64
N GLY A 51 0.21 -2.24 0.47
CA GLY A 51 0.00 -1.54 1.73
C GLY A 51 0.25 -0.04 1.62
N ILE A 52 1.34 0.36 0.99
CA ILE A 52 1.65 1.77 0.72
C ILE A 52 0.55 2.42 -0.11
N ALA A 53 0.11 1.77 -1.20
CA ALA A 53 -0.94 2.29 -2.05
C ALA A 53 -2.29 2.40 -1.31
N ALA A 54 -2.64 1.39 -0.51
CA ALA A 54 -3.86 1.38 0.28
C ALA A 54 -3.85 2.50 1.34
N GLN A 55 -2.72 2.74 2.01
CA GLN A 55 -2.60 3.82 2.99
C GLN A 55 -2.67 5.20 2.36
N ALA A 56 -1.96 5.43 1.26
CA ALA A 56 -2.01 6.70 0.54
C ALA A 56 -3.43 6.98 0.00
N THR A 57 -4.09 5.96 -0.58
CA THR A 57 -5.48 6.08 -1.04
C THR A 57 -6.43 6.36 0.13
N PHE A 58 -6.28 5.67 1.25
CA PHE A 58 -7.12 5.85 2.43
C PHE A 58 -6.96 7.24 3.05
N ALA A 59 -5.72 7.71 3.21
CA ALA A 59 -5.41 9.05 3.72
C ALA A 59 -5.98 10.14 2.80
N GLN A 60 -5.76 10.01 1.48
CA GLN A 60 -6.31 10.91 0.48
C GLN A 60 -7.84 10.95 0.51
N ALA A 61 -8.48 9.79 0.62
CA ALA A 61 -9.94 9.68 0.66
C ALA A 61 -10.51 10.36 1.91
N MET A 62 -9.90 10.15 3.09
CA MET A 62 -10.30 10.85 4.31
C MET A 62 -10.08 12.36 4.22
N PHE A 63 -8.92 12.79 3.70
CA PHE A 63 -8.61 14.21 3.53
C PHE A 63 -9.60 14.89 2.58
N SER A 64 -9.89 14.25 1.44
CA SER A 64 -10.86 14.74 0.47
C SER A 64 -12.26 14.79 1.06
N ALA A 65 -12.71 13.72 1.75
CA ALA A 65 -14.02 13.68 2.40
C ALA A 65 -14.17 14.82 3.41
N HIS A 66 -13.18 15.00 4.28
CA HIS A 66 -13.15 16.12 5.22
C HIS A 66 -13.21 17.48 4.51
N ARG A 67 -12.40 17.66 3.46
CA ARG A 67 -12.28 18.94 2.73
C ARG A 67 -13.56 19.34 2.00
N PHE A 68 -14.31 18.36 1.50
CA PHE A 68 -15.59 18.57 0.79
C PHE A 68 -16.82 18.46 1.70
N GLY A 69 -16.65 18.28 3.01
CA GLY A 69 -17.75 18.20 3.98
C GLY A 69 -18.53 16.88 3.95
N PHE A 70 -17.97 15.82 3.36
CA PHE A 70 -18.52 14.48 3.46
C PHE A 70 -18.17 13.87 4.84
N SER A 71 -19.06 13.00 5.33
CA SER A 71 -18.80 12.28 6.59
C SER A 71 -17.58 11.36 6.44
N VAL A 72 -16.64 11.46 7.40
CA VAL A 72 -15.48 10.58 7.50
C VAL A 72 -15.76 9.30 8.31
N GLU A 73 -16.88 9.25 9.03
CA GLU A 73 -17.25 8.13 9.89
C GLU A 73 -17.20 6.76 9.18
N PRO A 74 -17.62 6.62 7.91
CA PRO A 74 -17.53 5.34 7.20
C PRO A 74 -16.11 4.78 7.09
N PHE A 75 -15.08 5.65 7.04
CA PHE A 75 -13.68 5.22 6.96
C PHE A 75 -13.17 4.61 8.26
N PHE A 76 -13.79 4.93 9.39
CA PHE A 76 -13.47 4.37 10.71
C PHE A 76 -14.16 3.02 10.97
N GLY A 77 -15.02 2.56 10.05
CA GLY A 77 -15.55 1.21 10.10
C GLY A 77 -14.44 0.16 10.09
N THR A 78 -14.65 -0.96 10.78
CA THR A 78 -13.65 -2.03 10.94
C THR A 78 -13.10 -2.52 9.59
N ALA A 79 -13.97 -2.73 8.60
CA ALA A 79 -13.58 -3.26 7.30
C ALA A 79 -12.61 -2.33 6.52
N PRO A 80 -12.94 -1.06 6.23
CA PRO A 80 -12.02 -0.15 5.54
C PRO A 80 -10.74 0.09 6.35
N TRP A 81 -10.85 0.17 7.67
CA TRP A 81 -9.71 0.35 8.56
C TRP A 81 -8.73 -0.82 8.51
N LEU A 82 -9.23 -2.07 8.49
CA LEU A 82 -8.41 -3.27 8.33
C LEU A 82 -7.84 -3.38 6.92
N ALA A 83 -8.63 -3.12 5.88
CA ALA A 83 -8.20 -3.19 4.49
C ALA A 83 -6.99 -2.28 4.21
N ALA A 84 -6.96 -1.09 4.81
CA ALA A 84 -5.85 -0.15 4.69
C ALA A 84 -4.55 -0.57 5.45
N ARG A 85 -4.63 -1.54 6.37
CA ARG A 85 -3.51 -1.90 7.27
C ARG A 85 -2.94 -3.29 7.04
N LEU A 86 -3.81 -4.27 6.78
CA LEU A 86 -3.42 -5.67 6.65
C LEU A 86 -2.36 -5.92 5.58
N PRO A 87 -2.40 -5.30 4.38
CA PRO A 87 -1.38 -5.55 3.36
C PRO A 87 0.01 -5.09 3.81
N LEU A 88 0.11 -3.93 4.46
CA LEU A 88 1.40 -3.43 4.94
C LEU A 88 1.95 -4.29 6.08
N LEU A 89 1.09 -4.69 7.03
CA LEU A 89 1.46 -5.60 8.11
C LEU A 89 1.99 -6.93 7.56
N ALA A 90 1.24 -7.55 6.64
CA ALA A 90 1.63 -8.81 6.01
C ALA A 90 2.95 -8.68 5.24
N GLY A 91 3.10 -7.63 4.44
CA GLY A 91 4.33 -7.34 3.71
C GLY A 91 5.54 -7.17 4.64
N THR A 92 5.37 -6.43 5.74
CA THR A 92 6.42 -6.18 6.73
C THR A 92 6.82 -7.45 7.47
N LEU A 93 5.86 -8.27 7.90
CA LEU A 93 6.14 -9.55 8.56
C LEU A 93 6.91 -10.51 7.64
N LEU A 94 6.52 -10.59 6.36
CA LEU A 94 7.23 -11.42 5.38
C LEU A 94 8.64 -10.88 5.11
N LEU A 95 8.82 -9.56 5.08
CA LEU A 95 10.14 -8.95 4.94
C LEU A 95 11.03 -9.29 6.14
N SER A 96 10.53 -9.17 7.37
CA SER A 96 11.23 -9.57 8.58
C SER A 96 11.63 -11.05 8.54
N ALA A 97 10.73 -11.94 8.13
CA ALA A 97 11.02 -13.36 7.99
C ALA A 97 12.10 -13.64 6.92
N LEU A 98 12.10 -12.91 5.80
CA LEU A 98 13.12 -13.02 4.77
C LEU A 98 14.51 -12.58 5.26
N ILE A 99 14.57 -11.47 6.01
CA ILE A 99 15.82 -10.98 6.61
C ILE A 99 16.34 -12.02 7.59
N LEU A 100 15.49 -12.54 8.48
CA LEU A 100 15.87 -13.52 9.49
C LEU A 100 16.42 -14.81 8.87
N ARG A 101 15.88 -15.23 7.71
CA ARG A 101 16.36 -16.39 6.93
C ARG A 101 17.69 -16.17 6.23
N ARG A 102 18.11 -14.92 6.01
CA ARG A 102 19.38 -14.58 5.34
C ARG A 102 20.53 -14.39 6.32
N VAL A 103 20.23 -14.09 7.58
CA VAL A 103 21.20 -13.86 8.65
C VAL A 103 21.60 -15.16 9.36
N ARG A 104 20.77 -16.20 9.27
CA ARG A 104 21.08 -17.56 9.73
C ARG A 104 21.79 -18.36 8.65
#